data_AF-A0A7C3JVC1-F1
#
_entry.id   AF-A0A7C3JVC1-F1
#
_cell.length_a   1.000
_cell.length_b   1.000
_cell.length_c   1.000
_cell.angle_alpha   90.00
_cell.angle_beta   90.00
_cell.angle_gamma   90.00
#
_symmetry.space_group_name_H-M   'P 1'
#
loop_
_entity.id
_entity.type
_entity.pdbx_description
1 polymer ?
#
loop_
_entity_poly.entity_id
_entity_poly.type
_entity_poly.pdbx_seq_one_letter_code
_entity_poly.pdbx_strand_id
1 'polypeptide(L)'
;QPGQGLGKIPGGLIFFGGGVPLYKNGKIVGGLGVSGDTSCADHEVAKTARDALGYNPPGGPLADDITYSSADGASAFTHPLCINTRRNGAALGNELPAAGY
;
A
#
# COMPACT_ATOMS: atom_id res chain seq x y z
N GLN A 1 27.26 18.51 -7.07
CA GLN A 1 26.21 19.54 -7.03
C GLN A 1 24.85 18.86 -6.95
N PRO A 2 24.04 19.06 -5.90
CA PRO A 2 22.64 18.64 -5.95
C PRO A 2 21.74 19.87 -5.85
N GLY A 3 21.18 20.24 -7.00
CA GLY A 3 20.07 21.18 -7.08
C GLY A 3 18.74 20.47 -6.83
N GLN A 4 17.90 21.07 -6.00
CA GLN A 4 16.44 20.89 -6.02
C GLN A 4 15.86 22.27 -5.68
N GLY A 5 15.47 23.02 -6.71
CA GLY A 5 14.91 24.36 -6.57
C GLY A 5 13.44 24.31 -6.12
N LEU A 6 13.03 25.32 -5.35
CA LEU A 6 11.63 25.61 -5.05
C LEU A 6 10.79 25.60 -6.35
N GLY A 7 9.69 24.84 -6.36
CA GLY A 7 8.77 24.76 -7.51
C GLY A 7 8.99 23.57 -8.45
N LYS A 8 9.84 22.59 -8.11
CA LYS A 8 9.89 21.29 -8.79
C LYS A 8 9.39 20.17 -7.88
N ILE A 9 8.61 19.23 -8.43
CA ILE A 9 8.29 18.00 -7.73
C ILE A 9 9.62 17.26 -7.51
N PRO A 10 10.03 17.00 -6.26
CA PRO A 10 11.23 16.22 -6.01
C PRO A 10 11.06 14.83 -6.63
N GLY A 11 12.01 14.42 -7.46
CA GLY A 11 12.07 13.05 -7.95
C GLY A 11 12.27 12.06 -6.79
N GLY A 12 11.98 10.77 -7.04
CA GLY A 12 12.16 9.71 -6.03
C GLY A 12 10.92 9.44 -5.17
N LEU A 13 9.74 9.91 -5.57
CA LEU A 13 8.47 9.56 -4.97
C LEU A 13 7.78 8.46 -5.79
N ILE A 14 7.13 7.54 -5.08
CA ILE A 14 6.33 6.45 -5.63
C ILE A 14 4.95 6.52 -4.95
N PHE A 15 3.88 6.46 -5.75
CA PHE A 15 2.51 6.72 -5.28
C PHE A 15 1.60 5.49 -5.31
N PHE A 16 2.11 4.34 -5.74
CA PHE A 16 1.39 3.08 -5.69
C PHE A 16 1.74 2.28 -4.41
N GLY A 17 0.94 1.26 -4.12
CA GLY A 17 1.05 0.45 -2.90
C GLY A 17 2.43 -0.19 -2.69
N GLY A 18 2.75 -0.47 -1.42
CA GLY A 18 4.03 -1.06 -1.00
C GLY A 18 4.81 -0.21 0.01
N GLY A 19 4.43 1.05 0.22
CA GLY A 19 5.02 1.92 1.25
C GLY A 19 4.11 2.08 2.47
N VAL A 20 4.64 1.80 3.67
CA VAL A 20 3.91 2.02 4.93
C VAL A 20 4.72 2.84 5.94
N PRO A 21 4.10 3.79 6.66
CA PRO A 21 4.73 4.50 7.77
C PRO A 21 4.93 3.60 8.98
N LEU A 22 6.08 3.75 9.66
CA LEU A 22 6.39 3.07 10.92
C LEU A 22 6.12 4.01 12.09
N TYR A 23 5.36 3.54 13.08
CA TYR A 23 5.00 4.33 14.26
C TYR A 23 5.58 3.76 15.55
N LYS A 24 6.07 4.64 16.42
CA LYS A 24 6.45 4.32 17.79
C LYS A 24 5.85 5.35 18.73
N ASN A 25 5.13 4.91 19.76
CA ASN A 25 4.44 5.79 20.71
C ASN A 25 3.57 6.86 20.01
N GLY A 26 2.83 6.45 18.96
CA GLY A 26 1.95 7.33 18.19
C GLY A 26 2.65 8.33 17.26
N LYS A 27 3.98 8.27 17.12
CA LYS A 27 4.76 9.16 16.23
C LYS A 27 5.38 8.37 15.09
N ILE A 28 5.41 8.97 13.90
CA ILE A 28 6.13 8.41 12.75
C ILE A 28 7.64 8.46 13.03
N VAL A 29 8.31 7.32 12.87
CA VAL A 29 9.76 7.17 13.09
C VAL A 29 10.52 6.74 11.84
N GLY A 30 9.83 6.45 10.74
CA GLY A 30 10.40 6.04 9.48
C GLY A 30 9.36 5.46 8.53
N GLY A 31 9.82 4.78 7.48
CA GLY A 31 8.98 4.09 6.52
C GLY A 31 9.59 2.75 6.11
N LEU A 32 8.73 1.81 5.77
CA LEU A 32 9.08 0.53 5.15
C LEU A 32 8.52 0.53 3.72
N GLY A 33 9.36 0.17 2.76
CA GLY A 33 8.96 -0.02 1.36
C GLY A 33 9.22 -1.46 0.93
N VAL A 34 8.22 -2.06 0.29
CA VAL A 34 8.29 -3.38 -0.35
C VAL A 34 7.98 -3.21 -1.84
N SER A 35 8.69 -3.96 -2.67
CA SER A 35 8.42 -4.04 -4.11
C SER A 35 8.85 -5.41 -4.64
N GLY A 36 8.05 -6.01 -5.53
CA GLY A 36 8.43 -7.22 -6.25
C GLY A 36 7.28 -8.04 -6.85
N ASP A 37 6.03 -7.78 -6.46
CA ASP A 37 4.84 -8.40 -7.04
C ASP A 37 3.92 -7.29 -7.64
N THR A 38 2.63 -7.32 -7.37
CA THR A 38 1.69 -6.25 -7.68
C THR A 38 1.60 -5.24 -6.53
N SER A 39 1.19 -4.00 -6.82
CA SER A 39 0.99 -2.96 -5.79
C SER A 39 0.05 -3.40 -4.67
N CYS A 40 -0.93 -4.26 -4.96
CA CYS A 40 -1.82 -4.85 -3.97
C CYS A 40 -1.07 -5.79 -3.01
N ALA A 41 -0.28 -6.71 -3.57
CA ALA A 41 0.50 -7.67 -2.81
C ALA A 41 1.65 -6.99 -2.05
N ASP A 42 2.35 -6.04 -2.67
CA ASP A 42 3.42 -5.26 -2.04
C ASP A 42 2.91 -4.51 -0.80
N HIS A 43 1.73 -3.89 -0.90
CA HIS A 43 1.12 -3.21 0.25
C HIS A 43 0.74 -4.17 1.38
N GLU A 44 0.15 -5.31 1.04
CA GLU A 44 -0.21 -6.36 2.00
C GLU A 44 1.02 -6.92 2.73
N VAL A 45 2.12 -7.15 2.01
CA VAL A 45 3.39 -7.60 2.59
C VAL A 45 3.99 -6.51 3.47
N ALA A 46 4.02 -5.26 3.00
CA ALA A 46 4.56 -4.14 3.76
C ALA A 46 3.84 -3.94 5.11
N LYS A 47 2.51 -3.93 5.11
CA LYS A 47 1.75 -3.78 6.36
C LYS A 47 1.89 -4.98 7.29
N THR A 48 1.96 -6.21 6.74
CA THR A 48 2.16 -7.44 7.54
C THR A 48 3.54 -7.43 8.21
N ALA A 49 4.57 -7.01 7.49
CA ALA A 49 5.91 -6.85 8.05
C ALA A 49 5.95 -5.75 9.12
N ARG A 50 5.28 -4.60 8.90
CA ARG A 50 5.14 -3.54 9.91
C ARG A 50 4.48 -4.07 11.18
N ASP A 51 3.40 -4.84 11.06
CA ASP A 51 2.67 -5.42 12.17
C ASP A 51 3.54 -6.39 12.98
N ALA A 52 4.23 -7.31 12.29
CA ALA A 52 5.16 -8.25 12.91
C ALA A 52 6.29 -7.56 13.71
N LEU A 53 6.67 -6.34 13.32
CA LEU A 53 7.67 -5.53 14.00
C LEU A 53 7.09 -4.60 15.09
N GLY A 54 5.77 -4.56 15.27
CA GLY A 54 5.10 -3.77 16.29
C GLY A 54 5.07 -2.26 16.02
N TYR A 55 5.21 -1.83 14.75
CA TYR A 55 5.27 -0.41 14.36
C TYR A 55 3.95 0.12 13.79
N ASN A 56 2.82 -0.38 14.29
CA ASN A 56 1.50 -0.05 13.75
C ASN A 56 1.05 1.39 14.05
N PRO A 57 0.26 2.00 13.16
CA PRO A 57 -0.37 3.29 13.41
C PRO A 57 -1.36 3.23 14.59
N PRO A 58 -1.80 4.39 15.12
CA PRO A 58 -2.84 4.44 16.15
C PRO A 58 -4.14 3.72 15.80
N GLY A 59 -4.46 3.56 14.51
CA GLY A 59 -5.61 2.78 14.02
C GLY A 59 -5.41 1.26 13.99
N GLY A 60 -4.27 0.75 14.45
CA GLY A 60 -3.93 -0.66 14.42
C GLY A 60 -3.36 -1.16 13.09
N PRO A 61 -3.09 -2.46 12.95
CA PRO A 61 -2.41 -3.03 11.79
C PRO A 61 -3.19 -2.94 10.48
N LEU A 62 -4.51 -2.73 10.56
CA LEU A 62 -5.44 -2.71 9.41
C LEU A 62 -5.83 -1.28 8.98
N ALA A 63 -5.25 -0.26 9.61
CA ALA A 63 -5.65 1.13 9.41
C ALA A 63 -5.50 1.63 7.97
N ASP A 64 -4.63 0.99 7.20
CA ASP A 64 -4.31 1.30 5.82
C ASP A 64 -4.66 0.16 4.86
N ASP A 65 -5.66 -0.67 5.19
CA ASP A 65 -6.17 -1.69 4.27
C ASP A 65 -6.63 -1.08 2.94
N ILE A 66 -6.15 -1.65 1.83
CA ILE A 66 -6.70 -1.34 0.51
C ILE A 66 -8.11 -1.93 0.46
N THR A 67 -9.06 -1.09 0.03
CA THR A 67 -10.42 -1.51 -0.27
C THR A 67 -10.52 -1.86 -1.74
N TYR A 68 -11.25 -2.94 -2.05
CA TYR A 68 -11.36 -3.48 -3.39
C TYR A 68 -12.81 -3.46 -3.86
N SER A 69 -13.05 -3.00 -5.08
CA SER A 69 -14.41 -2.80 -5.61
C SER A 69 -15.22 -4.10 -5.67
N SER A 70 -14.57 -5.23 -5.93
CA SER A 70 -15.19 -6.56 -5.95
C SER A 70 -15.53 -7.12 -4.56
N ALA A 71 -14.86 -6.66 -3.50
CA ALA A 71 -15.05 -7.16 -2.14
C ALA A 71 -15.84 -6.20 -1.24
N ASP A 72 -15.64 -4.89 -1.41
CA ASP A 72 -16.15 -3.84 -0.53
C ASP A 72 -17.20 -2.94 -1.23
N GLY A 73 -17.47 -3.17 -2.51
CA GLY A 73 -18.37 -2.36 -3.35
C GLY A 73 -17.66 -1.20 -4.04
N ALA A 74 -18.23 -0.71 -5.14
CA ALA A 74 -17.63 0.36 -5.93
C ALA A 74 -17.70 1.72 -5.21
N SER A 75 -16.57 2.43 -5.14
CA SER A 75 -16.47 3.80 -4.66
C SER A 75 -15.33 4.55 -5.36
N ALA A 76 -15.21 5.85 -5.09
CA ALA A 76 -14.08 6.66 -5.56
C ALA A 76 -12.71 6.24 -4.96
N PHE A 77 -12.69 5.39 -3.94
CA PHE A 77 -11.48 4.99 -3.21
C PHE A 77 -11.15 3.50 -3.32
N THR A 78 -12.10 2.69 -3.79
CA THR A 78 -11.89 1.25 -3.95
C THR A 78 -11.09 0.97 -5.22
N HIS A 79 -10.09 0.09 -5.09
CA HIS A 79 -9.23 -0.32 -6.18
C HIS A 79 -9.80 -1.53 -6.91
N PRO A 80 -9.48 -1.74 -8.19
CA PRO A 80 -9.61 -3.06 -8.80
C PRO A 80 -8.72 -4.06 -8.05
N LEU A 81 -9.03 -5.35 -8.16
CA LEU A 81 -8.07 -6.38 -7.76
C LEU A 81 -6.81 -6.25 -8.62
N CYS A 82 -5.67 -6.66 -8.09
CA CYS A 82 -4.48 -6.99 -8.87
C CYS A 82 -4.36 -8.52 -9.04
N ILE A 83 -3.39 -8.98 -9.83
CA ILE A 83 -2.92 -10.37 -9.75
C ILE A 83 -2.40 -10.65 -8.32
N ASN A 84 -2.75 -11.80 -7.77
CA ASN A 84 -2.41 -12.27 -6.42
C ASN A 84 -2.91 -11.37 -5.28
N THR A 85 -4.10 -10.79 -5.40
CA THR A 85 -4.62 -9.91 -4.35
C THR A 85 -4.92 -10.67 -3.06
N ARG A 86 -4.34 -10.20 -1.96
CA ARG A 86 -4.59 -10.68 -0.61
C ARG A 86 -4.91 -9.51 0.31
N ARG A 87 -5.76 -9.75 1.31
CA ARG A 87 -6.03 -8.83 2.41
C ARG A 87 -6.15 -9.62 3.71
N ASN A 88 -5.32 -9.30 4.69
CA ASN A 88 -5.33 -9.88 6.04
C ASN A 88 -5.19 -11.41 6.01
N GLY A 89 -4.28 -11.90 5.17
CA GLY A 89 -4.04 -13.33 4.94
C GLY A 89 -5.08 -14.03 4.05
N ALA A 90 -6.23 -13.43 3.78
CA ALA A 90 -7.24 -13.98 2.89
C ALA A 90 -6.95 -13.64 1.42
N ALA A 91 -7.11 -14.62 0.53
CA ALA A 91 -7.03 -14.40 -0.92
C ALA A 91 -8.36 -13.81 -1.41
N LEU A 92 -8.29 -12.66 -2.08
CA LEU A 92 -9.46 -11.99 -2.67
C LEU A 92 -9.64 -12.32 -4.16
N GLY A 93 -8.58 -12.81 -4.81
CA GLY A 93 -8.60 -13.23 -6.20
C GLY A 93 -7.65 -12.43 -7.07
N ASN A 94 -7.91 -12.47 -8.38
CA ASN A 94 -7.09 -11.84 -9.40
C ASN A 94 -7.91 -10.83 -10.19
N GLU A 95 -7.23 -9.80 -10.70
CA GLU A 95 -7.79 -8.93 -11.73
C GLU A 95 -8.22 -9.76 -12.95
N LEU A 96 -9.36 -9.40 -13.54
CA LEU A 96 -9.77 -9.99 -14.81
C LEU A 96 -8.85 -9.48 -15.94
N PRO A 97 -8.56 -10.31 -16.95
CA PRO A 97 -7.85 -9.83 -18.13
C PRO A 97 -8.56 -8.62 -18.76
N ALA A 98 -7.79 -7.62 -19.16
CA ALA A 98 -8.33 -6.48 -19.89
C ALA A 98 -9.03 -6.94 -21.18
N ALA A 99 -10.25 -6.47 -21.40
CA ALA A 99 -11.06 -6.83 -22.58
C ALA A 99 -10.86 -5.86 -23.78
N GLY A 100 -9.85 -5.00 -23.71
CA GLY A 100 -9.59 -3.92 -24.68
C GLY A 100 -9.37 -2.58 -23.97
N TYR A 101 -9.00 -1.57 -24.76
CA TYR A 101 -8.95 -0.16 -24.34
C TYR A 101 -10.22 0.56 -24.77
#